data_AF-A0A517QYF5-F1
#
_entry.id   AF-A0A517QYF5-F1
#
_cell.length_a   1.000
_cell.length_b   1.000
_cell.length_c   1.000
_cell.angle_alpha   90.00
_cell.angle_beta   90.00
_cell.angle_gamma   90.00
#
_symmetry.space_group_name_H-M   'P 1'
#
loop_
_entity.id
_entity.type
_entity.pdbx_description
1 polymer ?
#
loop_
_entity_poly.entity_id
_entity_poly.type
_entity_poly.pdbx_seq_one_letter_code
_entity_poly.pdbx_strand_id
1 'polypeptide(L)' 'MPTIVADENLHETLRGVTERVEVRDASGKLLGQFTPIDPAFAKAIAEIDWDEIDRKKANPGAMYTFDEMWERIRQR' A
#
# COMPACT_ATOMS: atom_id res chain seq x y z
N MET A 1 -14.02 -3.65 -11.73
CA MET A 1 -12.83 -4.13 -11.01
C MET A 1 -12.55 -5.55 -11.48
N PRO A 2 -11.33 -5.89 -11.93
CA PRO A 2 -11.01 -7.24 -12.41
C PRO A 2 -11.14 -8.29 -11.31
N THR A 3 -11.59 -9.49 -11.67
CA THR A 3 -11.87 -10.60 -10.75
C THR A 3 -11.13 -11.87 -11.17
N ILE A 4 -10.63 -12.62 -10.20
CA ILE A 4 -10.00 -13.93 -10.37
C ILE A 4 -10.68 -14.95 -9.44
N VAL A 5 -10.84 -16.18 -9.93
CA VAL A 5 -11.33 -17.30 -9.12
C VAL A 5 -10.15 -17.95 -8.40
N ALA A 6 -10.31 -18.22 -7.11
CA ALA A 6 -9.35 -18.94 -6.30
C ALA A 6 -9.37 -20.43 -6.68
N ASP A 7 -8.24 -20.89 -7.20
CA ASP A 7 -7.94 -22.29 -7.48
C ASP A 7 -6.55 -22.66 -6.94
N GLU A 8 -6.13 -23.91 -7.18
CA GLU A 8 -4.82 -24.43 -6.75
C GLU A 8 -3.63 -23.68 -7.37
N ASN A 9 -3.83 -23.04 -8.52
CA ASN A 9 -2.81 -22.33 -9.30
C ASN A 9 -2.89 -20.81 -9.14
N LEU A 10 -3.74 -20.31 -8.24
CA LEU A 10 -3.95 -18.87 -8.00
C LEU A 10 -2.60 -18.14 -7.81
N HIS A 11 -1.67 -18.77 -7.09
CA HIS A 11 -0.35 -18.22 -6.80
C HIS A 11 0.49 -17.94 -8.06
N GLU A 12 0.33 -18.70 -9.14
CA GLU A 12 1.01 -18.46 -10.42
C GLU A 12 0.37 -17.28 -11.15
N THR A 13 -0.96 -17.25 -11.20
CA THR A 13 -1.73 -16.17 -11.84
C THR A 13 -1.44 -14.82 -11.18
N LEU A 14 -1.36 -14.78 -9.85
CA LEU A 14 -1.08 -13.55 -9.08
C LEU A 14 0.30 -12.94 -9.38
N ARG A 15 1.27 -13.69 -9.90
CA ARG A 15 2.60 -13.14 -10.27
C ARG A 15 2.55 -12.17 -11.44
N GLY A 16 1.58 -12.32 -12.34
CA GLY A 16 1.41 -11.46 -13.52
C GLY A 16 0.49 -10.27 -13.29
N VAL A 17 -0.13 -10.17 -12.11
CA VAL A 17 -1.12 -9.14 -11.81
C VAL A 17 -0.42 -7.84 -11.46
N THR A 18 -0.64 -6.80 -12.27
CA THR A 18 -0.07 -5.45 -12.07
C THR A 18 -1.05 -4.46 -11.44
N GLU A 19 -2.33 -4.82 -11.34
CA GLU A 19 -3.40 -3.99 -10.80
C GLU A 19 -4.14 -4.69 -9.66
N ARG A 20 -4.91 -3.95 -8.86
CA ARG A 20 -5.74 -4.56 -7.80
C ARG A 20 -6.81 -5.47 -8.41
N VAL A 21 -6.93 -6.69 -7.91
CA VAL A 21 -7.94 -7.67 -8.32
C VAL A 21 -8.73 -8.19 -7.13
N GLU A 22 -9.99 -8.56 -7.36
CA GLU A 22 -10.78 -9.31 -6.39
C GLU A 22 -10.52 -10.81 -6.55
N VAL A 23 -10.37 -11.51 -5.42
CA VAL A 23 -10.25 -12.97 -5.36
C VAL A 23 -11.59 -13.52 -4.88
N ARG A 24 -12.22 -14.37 -5.69
CA ARG A 24 -13.54 -14.97 -5.45
C ARG A 24 -13.45 -16.49 -5.44
N ASP A 25 -14.38 -17.18 -4.79
CA ASP A 25 -14.50 -18.63 -4.93
C ASP A 25 -15.27 -19.03 -6.21
N ALA A 26 -15.37 -20.33 -6.49
CA ALA A 26 -16.09 -20.86 -7.65
C ALA A 26 -17.59 -20.55 -7.65
N SER A 27 -18.18 -20.20 -6.50
CA SER A 27 -19.58 -19.75 -6.39
C SER A 27 -19.75 -18.25 -6.66
N GLY A 28 -18.65 -17.52 -6.85
CA GLY A 28 -18.61 -16.08 -7.04
C GLY A 28 -18.55 -15.27 -5.74
N LYS A 29 -18.47 -15.93 -4.56
CA LYS A 29 -18.34 -15.25 -3.27
C LYS A 29 -16.97 -14.57 -3.17
N LEU A 30 -16.94 -13.33 -2.70
CA LEU A 30 -15.70 -12.60 -2.46
C LEU A 30 -14.93 -13.21 -1.28
N LEU A 31 -13.70 -13.64 -1.53
CA LEU A 31 -12.77 -14.12 -0.50
C LEU A 31 -11.83 -13.01 -0.02
N GLY A 32 -11.46 -12.08 -0.91
CA GLY A 32 -10.60 -10.96 -0.57
C GLY A 32 -10.17 -10.14 -1.78
N GLN A 33 -9.19 -9.26 -1.56
CA GLN A 33 -8.58 -8.43 -2.61
C GLN A 33 -7.07 -8.66 -2.61
N PHE A 34 -6.50 -8.85 -3.80
CA PHE A 34 -5.06 -8.86 -4.01
C PHE A 34 -4.64 -7.51 -4.56
N THR A 35 -3.68 -6.88 -3.89
CA THR A 35 -3.03 -5.66 -4.36
C THR A 35 -1.55 -5.99 -4.58
N PRO A 36 -1.05 -5.99 -5.82
CA PRO A 36 0.37 -6.19 -6.05
C PRO A 36 1.16 -5.07 -5.38
N ILE A 37 2.20 -5.45 -4.65
CA ILE A 37 3.14 -4.49 -4.08
C ILE A 37 4.03 -4.03 -5.23
N ASP A 38 3.93 -2.76 -5.60
CA ASP A 38 4.90 -2.15 -6.51
C ASP A 38 6.30 -2.31 -5.89
N PRO A 39 7.30 -2.86 -6.61
CA PRO A 39 8.69 -2.93 -6.12
C PRO A 39 9.24 -1.57 -5.65
N ALA A 40 8.77 -0.45 -6.22
CA ALA A 40 9.09 0.90 -5.73
C ALA A 40 8.53 1.14 -4.31
N PHE A 41 7.37 0.58 -4.00
CA PHE A 41 6.75 0.66 -2.68
C PHE A 41 7.52 -0.16 -1.62
N ALA A 42 8.12 -1.29 -2.02
CA ALA A 42 8.96 -2.07 -1.11
C ALA A 42 10.18 -1.27 -0.60
N LYS A 43 10.73 -0.38 -1.43
CA LYS A 43 11.77 0.58 -1.01
C LYS A 43 11.17 1.69 -0.14
N ALA A 44 10.01 2.21 -0.50
CA ALA A 44 9.33 3.26 0.26
C ALA A 44 8.95 2.83 1.68
N ILE A 45 8.64 1.54 1.92
CA ILE A 45 8.35 1.01 3.26
C ILE A 45 9.54 1.22 4.22
N ALA A 46 10.77 1.10 3.74
CA ALA A 46 11.97 1.36 4.55
C ALA A 46 12.16 2.86 4.85
N GLU A 47 11.52 3.74 4.08
CA GLU A 47 11.57 5.20 4.25
C GLU A 47 10.38 5.75 5.05
N ILE A 48 9.47 4.87 5.52
CA ILE A 48 8.35 5.29 6.36
C ILE A 48 8.87 5.73 7.73
N ASP A 49 8.72 7.02 8.01
CA ASP A 49 8.97 7.63 9.32
C ASP A 49 7.76 7.38 10.23
N TRP A 50 7.77 6.23 10.91
CA TRP A 50 6.68 5.80 11.80
C TRP A 50 6.48 6.75 12.98
N ASP A 51 7.54 7.39 13.46
CA ASP A 51 7.49 8.37 14.54
C ASP A 51 6.70 9.62 14.12
N GLU A 52 6.91 10.11 12.89
CA GLU A 52 6.14 11.23 12.33
C GLU A 52 4.66 10.85 12.11
N ILE A 53 4.37 9.60 11.73
CA ILE A 53 3.00 9.11 11.61
C ILE A 53 2.30 9.09 12.97
N ASP A 54 2.95 8.57 14.01
CA ASP A 54 2.37 8.48 15.35
C ASP A 54 2.22 9.87 15.98
N ARG A 55 3.16 10.80 15.73
CA ARG A 55 3.02 12.22 16.08
C ARG A 55 1.78 12.84 15.45
N LYS A 56 1.53 12.59 14.16
CA LYS A 56 0.35 13.11 13.43
C LYS A 56 -0.96 12.50 13.92
N LYS A 57 -0.98 11.21 14.26
CA LYS A 57 -2.16 10.58 14.89
C LYS A 57 -2.49 11.20 16.24
N ALA A 58 -1.46 11.53 17.04
CA ALA A 58 -1.63 12.16 18.34
C ALA A 58 -2.06 13.63 18.25
N ASN A 59 -1.72 14.34 17.16
CA ASN A 59 -2.06 15.74 16.93
C ASN A 59 -2.69 15.98 15.53
N PRO A 60 -3.95 15.58 15.32
CA PRO A 60 -4.67 15.82 14.08
C PRO A 60 -4.96 17.32 13.93
N GLY A 61 -4.07 18.05 13.25
CA GLY A 61 -4.23 19.49 12.97
C GLY A 61 -2.92 20.26 12.78
N ALA A 62 -1.79 19.74 13.26
CA ALA A 62 -0.48 20.36 13.08
C ALA A 62 0.15 19.94 11.75
N MET A 63 -0.20 20.63 10.66
CA MET A 63 0.54 20.54 9.40
C MET A 63 1.71 21.52 9.41
N TYR A 64 2.88 21.04 8.99
CA TYR A 64 3.99 21.92 8.64
C TYR A 64 3.63 22.68 7.36
N THR A 65 3.98 23.96 7.33
CA THR A 65 4.02 24.74 6.11
C THR A 65 5.10 24.20 5.17
N PHE A 66 5.02 24.55 3.89
CA PHE A 66 5.97 24.08 2.87
C PHE A 66 7.42 24.47 3.22
N ASP A 67 7.61 25.62 3.89
CA ASP A 67 8.92 26.13 4.31
C ASP A 67 9.51 25.30 5.46
N GLU A 68 8.71 24.96 6.47
CA GLU A 68 9.12 24.11 7.59
C GLU A 68 9.50 22.69 7.12
N MET A 69 8.82 22.17 6.09
CA MET A 69 9.18 20.89 5.47
C MET A 69 10.56 20.96 4.80
N TRP A 70 10.87 22.05 4.08
CA TRP A 70 12.13 22.22 3.35
C TRP A 70 13.35 22.40 4.25
N GLU A 71 13.20 23.08 5.39
CA GLU A 71 14.29 23.19 6.37
C GLU A 71 14.67 21.82 6.94
N ARG A 72 13.69 20.96 7.19
CA ARG A 72 13.91 19.59 7.70
C ARG A 72 14.65 18.71 6.70
N ILE A 73 14.31 18.82 5.41
CA ILE A 73 14.98 18.06 4.34
C ILE A 73 16.44 18.47 4.19
N ARG A 74 16.78 19.75 4.41
CA ARG A 74 18.17 20.24 4.34
C ARG A 74 19.07 19.79 5.49
N GLN A 75 18.50 19.31 6.60
CA GLN A 75 19.23 18.92 7.81
C GLN A 75 19.45 17.40 7.93
N ARG A 76 18.94 16.60 6.98
CA ARG A 76 19.28 15.18 6.79
C ARG A 76 20.36 15.04 5.74
#